data_AF-A0A2E7Y7K5-F1
#
_entry.id   AF-A0A2E7Y7K5-F1
#
_cell.length_a   1.000
_cell.length_b   1.000
_cell.length_c   1.000
_cell.angle_alpha   90.00
_cell.angle_beta   90.00
_cell.angle_gamma   90.00
#
_symmetry.space_group_name_H-M   'P 1'
#
loop_
_entity.id
_entity.type
_entity.pdbx_description
1 polymer ?
#
loop_
_entity_poly.entity_id
_entity_poly.type
_entity_poly.pdbx_seq_one_letter_code
_entity_poly.pdbx_strand_id
1 'polypeptide(L)'
;MSDIDLDLATTWFLAARTMACGGDEPSVAEEAAAGLFARAILGLDEESCIAAKHKEHMQALTLIDCMAMAGKLPRGTADQVMTGVMMIAYAAASMQPLQVRWASMLASAMDMNEERFQRCCVNARVVASMLPHEQEAVGG
;
A
#
# COMPACT_ATOMS: atom_id res chain seq x y z
N MET A 1 -2.96 2.61 -22.21
CA MET A 1 -3.05 2.89 -20.77
C MET A 1 -4.31 3.70 -20.51
N SER A 2 -5.19 3.23 -19.63
CA SER A 2 -6.36 4.04 -19.22
C SER A 2 -5.93 5.03 -18.14
N ASP A 3 -6.45 6.26 -18.15
CA ASP A 3 -6.13 7.25 -17.12
C ASP A 3 -6.50 6.77 -15.71
N ILE A 4 -7.51 5.89 -15.62
CA ILE A 4 -7.98 5.27 -14.37
C ILE A 4 -6.94 4.33 -13.77
N ASP A 5 -6.28 3.52 -14.60
CA ASP A 5 -5.25 2.58 -14.13
C ASP A 5 -4.00 3.31 -13.66
N LEU A 6 -3.64 4.41 -14.33
CA LEU A 6 -2.52 5.26 -13.91
C LEU A 6 -2.81 5.95 -12.57
N ASP A 7 -4.01 6.50 -12.38
CA ASP A 7 -4.42 7.13 -11.12
C ASP A 7 -4.45 6.13 -9.96
N LEU A 8 -4.98 4.93 -10.20
CA LEU A 8 -5.00 3.86 -9.20
C LEU A 8 -3.58 3.38 -8.87
N ALA A 9 -2.74 3.16 -9.87
CA ALA A 9 -1.34 2.79 -9.67
C ALA A 9 -0.58 3.87 -8.89
N THR A 10 -0.77 5.14 -9.24
CA THR A 10 -0.16 6.28 -8.55
C THR A 10 -0.61 6.34 -7.08
N THR A 11 -1.90 6.19 -6.82
CA THR A 11 -2.46 6.16 -5.46
C THR A 11 -1.88 5.01 -4.65
N TRP A 12 -1.79 3.82 -5.25
CA TRP A 12 -1.21 2.64 -4.63
C TRP A 12 0.26 2.84 -4.27
N PHE A 13 1.11 3.26 -5.21
CA PHE A 13 2.55 3.38 -4.95
C PHE A 13 2.88 4.48 -3.95
N LEU A 14 2.10 5.57 -3.90
CA LEU A 14 2.24 6.59 -2.86
C LEU A 14 1.83 6.07 -1.49
N ALA A 15 0.69 5.36 -1.39
CA ALA A 15 0.21 4.80 -0.15
C ALA A 15 1.13 3.70 0.40
N ALA A 16 1.59 2.80 -0.48
CA ALA A 16 2.52 1.72 -0.18
C ALA A 16 3.89 2.26 0.26
N ARG A 17 4.44 3.24 -0.47
CA ARG A 17 5.72 3.87 -0.11
C ARG A 17 5.65 4.54 1.26
N THR A 18 4.61 5.33 1.52
CA THR A 18 4.47 6.02 2.80
C THR A 18 4.34 5.04 3.97
N MET A 19 3.70 3.89 3.73
CA MET A 19 3.60 2.83 4.72
C MET A 19 4.92 2.08 4.93
N ALA A 20 5.64 1.74 3.86
CA ALA A 20 6.94 1.07 3.94
C ALA A 20 8.00 1.96 4.60
N CYS A 21 8.01 3.26 4.28
CA CYS A 21 9.06 4.16 4.75
C CYS A 21 9.03 4.34 6.27
N GLY A 22 7.87 4.57 6.90
CA GLY A 22 7.79 4.76 8.37
C GLY A 22 8.69 5.88 8.95
N GLY A 23 9.42 6.63 8.10
CA GLY A 23 10.50 7.55 8.45
C GLY A 23 11.79 7.41 7.60
N ASP A 24 12.08 6.22 7.05
CA ASP A 24 13.32 5.83 6.34
C ASP A 24 13.06 5.33 4.90
N GLU A 25 14.12 4.99 4.13
CA GLU A 25 13.97 4.42 2.78
C GLU A 25 13.40 2.98 2.82
N PRO A 26 12.48 2.62 1.90
CA PRO A 26 11.88 1.30 1.87
C PRO A 26 12.93 0.25 1.46
N SER A 27 12.87 -0.94 2.08
CA SER A 27 13.72 -2.07 1.72
C SER A 27 13.35 -2.65 0.35
N VAL A 28 14.29 -3.39 -0.26
CA VAL A 28 14.06 -4.09 -1.55
C VAL A 28 12.87 -5.07 -1.46
N ALA A 29 12.67 -5.71 -0.30
CA ALA A 29 11.56 -6.62 -0.08
C ALA A 29 10.21 -5.89 -0.06
N GLU A 30 10.14 -4.71 0.57
CA GLU A 30 8.92 -3.89 0.60
C GLU A 30 8.58 -3.32 -0.78
N GLU A 31 9.58 -2.89 -1.55
CA GLU A 31 9.37 -2.43 -2.93
C GLU A 31 8.88 -3.56 -3.84
N ALA A 32 9.46 -4.76 -3.71
CA ALA A 32 9.04 -5.94 -4.47
C ALA A 32 7.61 -6.37 -4.09
N ALA A 33 7.30 -6.38 -2.79
CA ALA A 33 5.95 -6.67 -2.29
C ALA A 33 4.93 -5.66 -2.81
N ALA A 34 5.26 -4.37 -2.78
CA ALA A 34 4.40 -3.31 -3.30
C ALA A 34 4.08 -3.50 -4.80
N GLY A 35 5.07 -3.90 -5.61
CA GLY A 35 4.87 -4.20 -7.03
C GLY A 35 4.01 -5.46 -7.27
N LEU A 36 4.24 -6.52 -6.50
CA LEU A 36 3.47 -7.77 -6.60
C LEU A 36 2.00 -7.57 -6.22
N PHE A 37 1.73 -6.81 -5.14
CA PHE A 37 0.37 -6.52 -4.71
C PHE A 37 -0.39 -5.62 -5.69
N ALA A 38 0.29 -4.64 -6.32
CA ALA A 38 -0.31 -3.80 -7.36
C ALA A 38 -0.97 -4.64 -8.47
N ARG A 39 -0.25 -5.67 -8.92
CA ARG A 39 -0.71 -6.54 -10.00
C ARG A 39 -1.73 -7.58 -9.51
N ALA A 40 -1.43 -8.24 -8.39
CA ALA A 40 -2.21 -9.38 -7.91
C ALA A 40 -3.55 -8.99 -7.26
N ILE A 41 -3.60 -7.85 -6.57
CA ILE A 41 -4.79 -7.42 -5.81
C ILE A 41 -5.58 -6.36 -6.58
N LEU A 42 -4.89 -5.39 -7.19
CA LEU A 42 -5.54 -4.27 -7.89
C LEU A 42 -5.71 -4.52 -9.40
N GLY A 43 -5.13 -5.61 -9.94
CA GLY A 43 -5.25 -5.95 -11.35
C GLY A 43 -4.52 -4.99 -12.29
N LEU A 44 -3.58 -4.18 -11.76
CA LEU A 44 -2.84 -3.21 -12.55
C LEU A 44 -1.89 -3.92 -13.52
N ASP A 45 -1.81 -3.40 -14.75
CA ASP A 45 -0.82 -3.86 -15.71
C ASP A 45 0.60 -3.36 -15.38
N GLU A 46 1.58 -3.98 -16.00
CA GLU A 46 2.99 -3.67 -15.74
C GLU A 46 3.38 -2.28 -16.25
N GLU A 47 2.79 -1.83 -17.37
CA GLU A 47 3.05 -0.51 -17.94
C GLU A 47 2.60 0.62 -17.01
N SER A 48 1.40 0.50 -16.44
CA SER A 48 0.82 1.44 -15.48
C SER A 48 1.64 1.48 -14.19
N CYS A 49 2.15 0.33 -13.75
CA CYS A 49 3.06 0.27 -12.60
C CYS A 49 4.39 0.98 -12.86
N ILE A 50 4.98 0.78 -14.05
CA ILE A 50 6.22 1.45 -14.45
C ILE A 50 5.99 2.96 -14.59
N ALA A 51 4.90 3.37 -15.23
CA ALA A 51 4.55 4.77 -15.43
C ALA A 51 4.32 5.49 -14.09
N ALA A 52 3.55 4.89 -13.18
CA ALA A 52 3.29 5.45 -11.85
C ALA A 52 4.57 5.60 -11.01
N LYS A 53 5.54 4.71 -11.17
CA LYS A 53 6.85 4.77 -10.48
C LYS A 53 7.84 5.73 -11.13
N HIS A 54 7.53 6.34 -12.27
CA HIS A 54 8.46 7.23 -12.97
C HIS A 54 8.84 8.41 -12.06
N LYS A 55 10.16 8.68 -11.95
CA LYS A 55 10.71 9.60 -10.96
C LYS A 55 10.11 11.00 -11.05
N GLU A 56 9.90 11.50 -12.27
CA GLU A 56 9.30 12.81 -12.52
C GLU A 56 7.83 12.88 -12.10
N HIS A 57 7.10 11.76 -12.19
CA HIS A 57 5.69 11.66 -11.81
C HIS A 57 5.54 11.59 -10.29
N MET A 58 6.32 10.75 -9.62
CA MET A 58 6.25 10.58 -8.15
C MET A 58 6.83 11.76 -7.36
N GLN A 59 7.88 12.44 -7.86
CA GLN A 59 8.49 13.57 -7.16
C GLN A 59 7.63 14.84 -7.18
N ALA A 60 6.66 14.93 -8.09
CA ALA A 60 5.73 16.05 -8.16
C ALA A 60 4.56 15.92 -7.17
N LEU A 61 4.34 14.74 -6.61
CA LEU A 61 3.15 14.41 -5.82
C LEU A 61 3.45 14.48 -4.31
N THR A 62 2.48 15.02 -3.56
CA THR A 62 2.55 15.19 -2.12
C THR A 62 1.67 14.17 -1.39
N LEU A 63 1.82 14.09 -0.05
CA LEU A 63 0.91 13.32 0.80
C LEU A 63 -0.55 13.78 0.67
N ILE A 64 -0.77 15.06 0.41
CA ILE A 64 -2.12 15.62 0.21
C ILE A 64 -2.72 15.07 -1.08
N ASP A 65 -1.93 14.99 -2.15
CA ASP A 65 -2.37 14.41 -3.42
C ASP A 65 -2.72 12.93 -3.24
N CYS A 66 -1.91 12.17 -2.48
CA CYS A 66 -2.22 10.78 -2.14
C CYS A 66 -3.57 10.64 -1.43
N MET A 67 -3.86 11.49 -0.44
CA MET A 67 -5.13 11.46 0.28
C MET A 67 -6.30 11.88 -0.62
N ALA A 68 -6.11 12.90 -1.45
CA ALA A 68 -7.13 13.38 -2.38
C ALA A 68 -7.49 12.33 -3.44
N MET A 69 -6.52 11.56 -3.91
CA MET A 69 -6.76 10.44 -4.83
C MET A 69 -7.41 9.25 -4.11
N ALA A 70 -6.93 8.91 -2.90
CA ALA A 70 -7.53 7.85 -2.08
C ALA A 70 -9.02 8.09 -1.80
N GLY A 71 -9.41 9.34 -1.54
CA GLY A 71 -10.82 9.70 -1.29
C GLY A 71 -11.74 9.61 -2.52
N LYS A 72 -11.19 9.45 -3.72
CA LYS A 72 -11.97 9.24 -4.96
C LYS A 72 -12.14 7.77 -5.32
N LEU A 73 -11.47 6.86 -4.62
CA LEU A 73 -11.53 5.45 -4.94
C LEU A 73 -12.93 4.86 -4.68
N PRO A 74 -13.43 3.98 -5.56
CA PRO A 74 -14.60 3.16 -5.26
C PRO A 74 -14.37 2.36 -3.98
N ARG A 75 -15.43 2.14 -3.20
CA ARG A 75 -15.33 1.46 -1.88
C ARG A 75 -14.57 0.13 -1.94
N GLY A 76 -14.85 -0.71 -2.92
CA GLY A 76 -14.15 -2.00 -3.08
C GLY A 76 -12.65 -1.84 -3.33
N THR A 77 -12.27 -0.87 -4.16
CA THR A 77 -10.86 -0.56 -4.47
C THR A 77 -10.15 0.06 -3.26
N ALA A 78 -10.81 0.93 -2.51
CA ALA A 78 -10.27 1.48 -1.27
C ALA A 78 -9.99 0.39 -0.23
N ASP A 79 -10.88 -0.62 -0.10
CA ASP A 79 -10.66 -1.76 0.80
C ASP A 79 -9.44 -2.60 0.38
N GLN A 80 -9.27 -2.81 -0.92
CA GLN A 80 -8.11 -3.51 -1.49
C GLN A 80 -6.81 -2.74 -1.22
N VAL A 81 -6.80 -1.43 -1.46
CA VAL A 81 -5.63 -0.57 -1.19
C VAL A 81 -5.29 -0.59 0.30
N MET A 82 -6.26 -0.38 1.18
CA MET A 82 -6.03 -0.40 2.63
C MET A 82 -5.51 -1.76 3.10
N THR A 83 -6.11 -2.86 2.64
CA THR A 83 -5.66 -4.22 2.98
C THR A 83 -4.21 -4.43 2.53
N GLY A 84 -3.87 -4.11 1.28
CA GLY A 84 -2.52 -4.28 0.75
C GLY A 84 -1.49 -3.41 1.48
N VAL A 85 -1.84 -2.17 1.80
CA VAL A 85 -0.98 -1.25 2.57
C VAL A 85 -0.71 -1.82 3.97
N MET A 86 -1.72 -2.35 4.65
CA MET A 86 -1.56 -2.97 5.97
C MET A 86 -0.72 -4.26 5.90
N MET A 87 -0.79 -5.01 4.80
CA MET A 87 0.06 -6.18 4.59
C MET A 87 1.54 -5.83 4.51
N ILE A 88 1.89 -4.70 3.89
CA ILE A 88 3.29 -4.21 3.84
C ILE A 88 3.79 -3.94 5.26
N ALA A 89 2.99 -3.24 6.08
CA ALA A 89 3.34 -2.97 7.47
C ALA A 89 3.46 -4.26 8.32
N TYR A 90 2.64 -5.27 8.07
CA TYR A 90 2.73 -6.56 8.76
C TYR A 90 3.90 -7.43 8.28
N ALA A 91 4.30 -7.34 7.01
CA ALA A 91 5.46 -8.06 6.47
C ALA A 91 6.76 -7.63 7.18
N ALA A 92 6.87 -6.35 7.55
CA ALA A 92 7.99 -5.83 8.32
C ALA A 92 7.95 -6.21 9.83
N ALA A 93 6.94 -6.95 10.28
CA ALA A 93 6.72 -7.37 11.67
C ALA A 93 6.76 -6.25 12.73
N SER A 94 6.67 -4.98 12.31
CA SER A 94 6.60 -3.83 13.20
C SER A 94 5.72 -2.75 12.58
N MET A 95 4.74 -2.27 13.35
CA MET A 95 4.00 -1.03 13.03
C MET A 95 4.53 0.09 13.91
N GLN A 96 5.40 0.91 13.32
CA GLN A 96 5.90 2.12 13.95
C GLN A 96 4.77 3.14 14.15
N PRO A 97 4.85 4.04 15.15
CA PRO A 97 3.83 5.05 15.39
C PRO A 97 3.46 5.90 14.15
N LEU A 98 4.42 6.14 13.25
CA LEU A 98 4.16 6.87 12.01
C LEU A 98 3.30 6.06 11.03
N GLN A 99 3.52 4.75 10.92
CA GLN A 99 2.72 3.85 10.08
C GLN A 99 1.27 3.75 10.58
N VAL A 100 1.08 3.71 11.91
CA VAL A 100 -0.26 3.76 12.51
C VAL A 100 -0.97 5.06 12.17
N ARG A 101 -0.29 6.21 12.31
CA ARG A 101 -0.85 7.51 11.93
C ARG A 101 -1.18 7.56 10.44
N TRP A 102 -0.32 7.01 9.59
CA TRP A 102 -0.55 6.93 8.15
C TRP A 102 -1.79 6.09 7.82
N ALA A 103 -1.92 4.90 8.41
CA ALA A 103 -3.10 4.06 8.25
C ALA A 103 -4.39 4.78 8.63
N SER A 104 -4.38 5.51 9.75
CA SER A 104 -5.53 6.30 10.20
C SER A 104 -5.88 7.46 9.25
N MET A 105 -4.88 8.20 8.76
CA MET A 105 -5.11 9.29 7.80
C MET A 105 -5.65 8.77 6.47
N LEU A 106 -5.09 7.67 5.98
CA LEU A 106 -5.53 7.03 4.73
C LEU A 106 -6.96 6.47 4.87
N ALA A 107 -7.28 5.83 6.00
CA ALA A 107 -8.63 5.34 6.30
C ALA A 107 -9.64 6.50 6.35
N SER A 108 -9.26 7.61 6.98
CA SER A 108 -10.09 8.82 7.01
C SER A 108 -10.30 9.40 5.61
N ALA A 109 -9.27 9.43 4.76
CA ALA A 109 -9.37 9.92 3.39
C ALA A 109 -10.34 9.07 2.55
N MET A 110 -10.38 7.76 2.80
CA MET A 110 -11.25 6.80 2.11
C MET A 110 -12.66 6.66 2.70
N ASP A 111 -13.04 7.53 3.65
CA ASP A 111 -14.32 7.49 4.38
C ASP A 111 -14.58 6.09 4.99
N MET A 112 -13.56 5.52 5.62
CA MET A 112 -13.66 4.24 6.31
C MET A 112 -14.12 4.43 7.75
N ASN A 113 -15.19 3.72 8.12
CA ASN A 113 -15.56 3.58 9.52
C ASN A 113 -14.67 2.54 10.23
N GLU A 114 -14.77 2.48 11.56
CA GLU A 114 -13.96 1.59 12.40
C GLU A 114 -14.12 0.10 12.01
N GLU A 115 -15.35 -0.36 11.78
CA GLU A 115 -15.62 -1.76 11.43
C GLU A 115 -14.94 -2.15 10.10
N ARG A 116 -15.06 -1.30 9.08
CA ARG A 116 -14.46 -1.49 7.75
C ARG A 116 -12.93 -1.48 7.84
N PHE A 117 -12.37 -0.55 8.62
CA PHE A 117 -10.94 -0.49 8.85
C PHE A 117 -10.42 -1.73 9.58
N GLN A 118 -11.07 -2.16 10.66
CA GLN A 118 -10.72 -3.38 11.41
C GLN A 118 -10.77 -4.62 10.50
N ARG A 119 -11.76 -4.71 9.61
CA ARG A 119 -11.85 -5.81 8.63
C ARG A 119 -10.66 -5.85 7.68
N CYS A 120 -10.22 -4.69 7.18
CA CYS A 120 -9.02 -4.59 6.35
C CYS A 120 -7.77 -5.04 7.12
N CYS A 121 -7.62 -4.63 8.39
CA CYS A 121 -6.52 -5.04 9.25
C CYS A 121 -6.50 -6.56 9.49
N VAL A 122 -7.67 -7.16 9.79
CA VAL A 122 -7.79 -8.62 10.00
C VAL A 122 -7.43 -9.37 8.73
N ASN A 123 -7.98 -8.97 7.58
CA ASN A 123 -7.67 -9.57 6.29
C ASN A 123 -6.16 -9.49 5.99
N ALA A 124 -5.58 -8.30 6.17
CA ALA A 124 -4.16 -8.08 5.95
C ALA A 124 -3.29 -8.98 6.84
N ARG A 125 -3.65 -9.11 8.12
CA ARG A 125 -2.93 -9.97 9.07
C ARG A 125 -3.02 -11.45 8.69
N VAL A 126 -4.20 -11.92 8.30
CA VAL A 126 -4.40 -13.32 7.87
C VAL A 126 -3.53 -13.63 6.65
N VAL A 127 -3.57 -12.77 5.63
CA VAL A 127 -2.76 -13.00 4.42
C VAL A 127 -1.27 -12.87 4.72
N ALA A 128 -0.85 -11.89 5.51
CA ALA A 128 0.55 -11.74 5.92
C ALA A 128 1.07 -12.96 6.69
N SER A 129 0.24 -13.58 7.54
CA SER A 129 0.62 -14.81 8.27
C SER A 129 0.75 -16.06 7.40
N MET A 130 0.22 -16.03 6.18
CA MET A 130 0.40 -17.10 5.19
C MET A 130 1.67 -16.94 4.38
N LEU A 131 2.31 -15.76 4.43
CA LEU A 131 3.58 -15.52 3.75
C LEU A 131 4.71 -16.10 4.61
N PRO A 132 5.66 -16.84 4.02
CA PRO A 132 6.81 -17.35 4.76
C PRO A 132 7.60 -16.16 5.34
N HIS A 133 7.76 -16.13 6.66
CA HIS A 133 8.68 -15.20 7.30
C HIS A 133 10.10 -15.61 6.92
N GLU A 134 10.92 -14.69 6.37
CA GLU A 134 12.34 -14.93 6.04
C GLU A 134 13.24 -15.18 7.27
N GLN A 135 12.70 -15.69 8.38
CA GLN A 135 13.47 -16.04 9.58
C GLN A 135 14.02 -17.48 9.59
N GLU A 136 13.75 -18.31 8.60
CA GLU A 136 14.28 -19.69 8.53
C GLU A 136 15.39 -19.93 7.47
N ALA A 137 15.95 -18.88 6.87
CA ALA A 137 16.99 -19.03 5.83
C ALA A 137 18.46 -18.92 6.31
N VAL A 138 18.72 -18.80 7.63
CA VAL A 138 20.08 -18.79 8.19
C VAL A 138 20.14 -19.68 9.43
N GLY A 139 20.15 -21.00 9.19
CA GLY A 139 20.19 -21.99 10.26
C GLY A 139 20.29 -23.42 9.73
N GLY A 140 21.21 -23.67 8.80
CA GLY A 140 21.55 -24.99 8.27
C GLY A 140 23.03 -25.05 7.92
#